data_AF-A0A941EW20-F1
#
_entry.id   AF-A0A941EW20-F1
#
_cell.length_a   1.000
_cell.length_b   1.000
_cell.length_c   1.000
_cell.angle_alpha   90.00
_cell.angle_beta   90.00
_cell.angle_gamma   90.00
#
_symmetry.space_group_name_H-M   'P 1'
#
loop_
_entity.id
_entity.type
_entity.pdbx_description
1 polymer ?
#
loop_
_entity_poly.entity_id
_entity_poly.type
_entity_poly.pdbx_seq_one_letter_code
_entity_poly.pdbx_strand_id
1 'polypeptide(L)'
;MRNRFATALATAAATLLTAALPGAAQADSTSGSSGGSGGSGGWQTYTNANYLIPAGTACTFGVQNDVVQQDEQYRVVSTYPDGTPLETDWRGPLVVSYTNVNTGKSIIEDLSGTAQFYASPDGSGTWVSQDHFGLTIAPGNPYHAAGLYVLTGPAVFTVSAAGTVDILAQDQSADICRALS
;
A
#
# COMPACT_ATOMS: atom_id res chain seq x y z
N MET A 1 25.19 10.29 36.04
CA MET A 1 24.13 10.97 36.80
C MET A 1 22.81 10.28 36.49
N ARG A 2 22.12 9.73 37.50
CA ARG A 2 20.92 8.89 37.35
C ARG A 2 19.68 9.76 37.60
N ASN A 3 18.95 10.14 36.55
CA ASN A 3 17.68 10.85 36.71
C ASN A 3 16.51 9.86 36.70
N ARG A 4 15.96 9.65 37.90
CA ARG A 4 14.67 9.02 38.15
C ARG A 4 13.61 10.13 38.09
N PHE A 5 12.62 10.02 37.21
CA PHE A 5 11.41 10.85 37.30
C PHE A 5 10.24 10.00 37.78
N ALA A 6 9.66 10.48 38.87
CA ALA A 6 8.68 9.82 39.70
C ALA A 6 7.26 10.02 39.17
N THR A 7 6.47 8.96 39.33
CA THR A 7 5.03 8.87 39.21
C THR A 7 4.34 9.83 40.19
N ALA A 8 3.36 10.61 39.71
CA ALA A 8 2.46 11.38 40.57
C ALA A 8 1.02 10.88 40.38
N LEU A 9 0.49 10.25 41.44
CA LEU A 9 -0.94 10.05 41.66
C LEU A 9 -1.57 11.39 42.08
N ALA A 10 -2.76 11.70 41.55
CA ALA A 10 -3.66 12.67 42.15
C ALA A 10 -5.12 12.17 42.07
N THR A 11 -5.64 11.80 43.23
CA THR A 11 -7.06 11.59 43.56
C THR A 11 -7.79 12.92 43.70
N ALA A 12 -9.03 13.03 43.22
CA ALA A 12 -10.08 13.85 43.84
C ALA A 12 -11.48 13.39 43.41
N ALA A 13 -12.42 13.55 44.32
CA ALA A 13 -13.68 12.82 44.41
C ALA A 13 -14.93 13.68 44.08
N ALA A 14 -16.06 12.95 44.00
CA ALA A 14 -17.40 13.32 44.44
C ALA A 14 -18.41 13.96 43.46
N THR A 15 -19.38 13.10 43.08
CA THR A 15 -20.86 13.24 43.13
C THR A 15 -21.59 14.34 42.36
N LEU A 16 -22.63 13.92 41.60
CA LEU A 16 -24.00 14.44 41.69
C LEU A 16 -25.02 13.48 41.02
N LEU A 17 -26.17 13.29 41.69
CA LEU A 17 -27.35 12.50 41.31
C LEU A 17 -28.28 13.30 40.38
N THR A 18 -28.82 12.68 39.32
CA THR A 18 -30.18 12.99 38.83
C THR A 18 -30.77 11.87 37.95
N ALA A 19 -32.04 11.58 38.17
CA ALA A 19 -32.85 10.53 37.55
C ALA A 19 -33.48 10.96 36.20
N ALA A 20 -33.80 9.98 35.33
CA ALA A 20 -35.16 9.71 34.82
C ALA A 20 -35.19 9.09 33.39
N LEU A 21 -36.20 8.22 33.20
CA LEU A 21 -36.86 7.69 31.99
C LEU A 21 -36.36 6.35 31.39
N PRO A 22 -37.17 5.27 31.44
CA PRO A 22 -37.01 4.11 30.58
C PRO A 22 -37.53 4.44 29.17
N GLY A 23 -36.62 4.77 28.26
CA GLY A 23 -36.91 4.79 26.83
C GLY A 23 -36.94 3.36 26.29
N ALA A 24 -38.09 2.94 25.77
CA ALA A 24 -38.26 1.68 25.05
C ALA A 24 -37.33 1.64 23.83
N ALA A 25 -36.24 0.87 23.91
CA ALA A 25 -35.43 0.53 22.76
C ALA A 25 -36.20 -0.48 21.90
N GLN A 26 -36.52 -0.07 20.67
CA GLN A 26 -37.03 -0.98 19.65
C GLN A 26 -35.90 -1.96 19.30
N ALA A 27 -36.15 -3.23 19.57
CA ALA A 27 -35.29 -4.32 19.13
C ALA A 27 -35.51 -4.52 17.63
N ASP A 28 -34.74 -3.82 16.81
CA ASP A 28 -34.62 -4.15 15.39
C ASP A 28 -33.80 -5.42 15.27
N SER A 29 -34.49 -6.56 15.27
CA SER A 29 -33.90 -7.87 15.01
C SER A 29 -33.70 -8.03 13.51
N THR A 30 -32.70 -7.36 12.96
CA THR A 30 -32.16 -7.72 11.63
C THR A 30 -31.18 -8.87 11.81
N SER A 31 -31.76 -10.04 12.08
CA SER A 31 -31.04 -11.31 12.06
C SER A 31 -30.62 -11.64 10.63
N GLY A 32 -29.32 -11.48 10.38
CA GLY A 32 -28.48 -12.50 9.75
C GLY A 32 -28.81 -12.90 8.31
N SER A 33 -28.10 -12.30 7.36
CA SER A 33 -27.65 -13.04 6.17
C SER A 33 -26.24 -13.58 6.44
N SER A 34 -26.14 -14.61 7.26
CA SER A 34 -24.97 -15.49 7.29
C SER A 34 -25.23 -16.64 6.32
N GLY A 35 -24.86 -16.42 5.07
CA GLY A 35 -24.77 -17.44 4.03
C GLY A 35 -23.41 -17.30 3.36
N GLY A 36 -22.38 -17.89 3.98
CA GLY A 36 -21.05 -17.97 3.39
C GLY A 36 -21.12 -18.68 2.04
N SER A 37 -20.67 -17.99 1.01
CA SER A 37 -20.18 -18.56 -0.23
C SER A 37 -18.91 -17.77 -0.53
N GLY A 38 -17.76 -18.43 -0.46
CA GLY A 38 -16.45 -17.85 -0.76
C GLY A 38 -16.37 -17.40 -2.21
N GLY A 39 -16.98 -16.26 -2.51
CA GLY A 39 -17.00 -15.63 -3.80
C GLY A 39 -16.03 -14.47 -3.82
N SER A 40 -15.10 -14.51 -4.76
CA SER A 40 -14.31 -13.36 -5.20
C SER A 40 -15.19 -12.11 -5.28
N GLY A 41 -14.81 -11.04 -4.58
CA GLY A 41 -15.53 -9.77 -4.64
C GLY A 41 -15.54 -9.19 -6.05
N GLY A 42 -16.51 -8.31 -6.33
CA GLY A 42 -16.46 -7.47 -7.53
C GLY A 42 -15.24 -6.54 -7.52
N TRP A 43 -14.98 -5.88 -8.64
CA TRP A 43 -13.93 -4.86 -8.71
C TRP A 43 -14.23 -3.67 -7.79
N GLN A 44 -13.24 -3.25 -7.03
CA GLN A 44 -13.28 -2.13 -6.11
C GLN A 44 -12.27 -1.08 -6.58
N THR A 45 -12.64 0.20 -6.56
CA THR A 45 -11.70 1.29 -6.86
C THR A 45 -10.61 1.36 -5.80
N TYR A 46 -9.37 1.54 -6.25
CA TYR A 46 -8.22 1.87 -5.42
C TYR A 46 -7.84 3.34 -5.60
N THR A 47 -7.65 4.04 -4.48
CA THR A 47 -7.21 5.44 -4.51
C THR A 47 -5.75 5.53 -4.11
N ASN A 48 -4.88 5.79 -5.08
CA ASN A 48 -3.47 6.08 -4.82
C ASN A 48 -3.36 7.47 -4.18
N ALA A 49 -2.49 7.58 -3.17
CA ALA A 49 -2.18 8.85 -2.54
C ALA A 49 -1.03 9.55 -3.26
N ASN A 50 -1.00 10.88 -3.20
CA ASN A 50 0.21 11.64 -3.48
C ASN A 50 1.14 11.58 -2.27
N TYR A 51 2.44 11.47 -2.48
CA TYR A 51 3.40 11.38 -1.39
C TYR A 51 4.81 11.81 -1.78
N LEU A 52 5.59 12.18 -0.78
CA LEU A 52 7.02 12.44 -0.92
C LEU A 52 7.80 11.16 -0.64
N ILE A 53 8.66 10.75 -1.58
CA ILE A 53 9.74 9.80 -1.34
C ILE A 53 10.94 10.59 -0.81
N PRO A 54 11.35 10.41 0.46
CA PRO A 54 12.48 11.16 1.01
C PRO A 54 13.79 10.86 0.29
N ALA A 55 14.71 11.83 0.32
CA ALA A 55 16.07 11.62 -0.13
C ALA A 55 16.73 10.46 0.63
N GLY A 56 17.43 9.58 -0.07
CA GLY A 56 18.08 8.41 0.48
C GLY A 56 17.15 7.20 0.65
N THR A 57 15.85 7.31 0.40
CA THR A 57 14.94 6.14 0.41
C THR A 57 15.08 5.32 -0.87
N ALA A 58 15.35 5.97 -2.00
CA ALA A 58 15.54 5.32 -3.31
C ALA A 58 16.50 6.12 -4.18
N CYS A 59 16.17 7.39 -4.41
CA CYS A 59 17.06 8.35 -5.05
C CYS A 59 17.91 9.09 -4.01
N THR A 60 19.02 9.71 -4.43
CA THR A 60 19.85 10.57 -3.55
C THR A 60 19.17 11.91 -3.21
N PHE A 61 18.10 12.26 -3.90
CA PHE A 61 17.26 13.44 -3.71
C PHE A 61 15.82 13.02 -3.41
N GLY A 62 15.01 13.94 -2.87
CA GLY A 62 13.59 13.68 -2.65
C GLY A 62 12.81 13.68 -3.96
N VAL A 63 11.80 12.81 -4.07
CA VAL A 63 10.92 12.74 -5.24
C VAL A 63 9.48 12.93 -4.78
N GLN A 64 8.83 13.99 -5.25
CA GLN A 64 7.39 14.14 -5.10
C GLN A 64 6.71 13.25 -6.15
N ASN A 65 5.83 12.37 -5.68
CA ASN A 65 4.97 11.53 -6.50
C ASN A 65 3.54 12.11 -6.43
N ASP A 66 3.04 12.56 -7.57
CA ASP A 66 1.67 13.07 -7.70
C ASP A 66 0.90 12.27 -8.74
N VAL A 67 -0.28 11.79 -8.35
CA VAL A 67 -1.12 11.05 -9.28
C VAL A 67 -1.81 12.00 -10.25
N VAL A 68 -1.59 11.77 -11.54
CA VAL A 68 -2.13 12.56 -12.66
C VAL A 68 -3.42 11.93 -13.19
N GLN A 69 -3.48 10.61 -13.27
CA GLN A 69 -4.68 9.86 -13.65
C GLN A 69 -4.92 8.73 -12.65
N GLN A 70 -6.17 8.60 -12.23
CA GLN A 70 -6.65 7.66 -11.24
C GLN A 70 -7.86 6.92 -11.80
N ASP A 71 -7.78 5.61 -12.06
CA ASP A 71 -8.94 4.70 -12.06
C ASP A 71 -8.50 3.24 -11.82
N GLU A 72 -7.47 3.03 -10.99
CA GLU A 72 -7.02 1.70 -10.60
C GLU A 72 -8.12 0.97 -9.80
N GLN A 73 -8.25 -0.33 -10.03
CA GLN A 73 -9.20 -1.20 -9.36
C GLN A 73 -8.50 -2.48 -8.92
N TYR A 74 -8.99 -3.06 -7.84
CA TYR A 74 -8.58 -4.39 -7.38
C TYR A 74 -9.79 -5.28 -7.11
N ARG A 75 -9.56 -6.59 -7.07
CA ARG A 75 -10.52 -7.55 -6.51
C ARG A 75 -9.78 -8.67 -5.81
N VAL A 76 -10.33 -9.14 -4.69
CA VAL A 76 -9.87 -10.37 -4.04
C VAL A 76 -10.42 -11.56 -4.81
N VAL A 77 -9.53 -12.41 -5.33
CA VAL A 77 -9.87 -13.60 -6.13
C VAL A 77 -10.08 -14.79 -5.21
N SER A 78 -9.22 -14.95 -4.21
CA SER A 78 -9.29 -16.03 -3.22
C SER A 78 -8.77 -15.57 -1.86
N THR A 79 -9.18 -16.26 -0.80
CA THR A 79 -8.78 -15.96 0.59
C THR A 79 -8.22 -17.19 1.29
N TYR A 80 -7.39 -16.95 2.28
CA TYR A 80 -7.03 -17.93 3.29
C TYR A 80 -8.24 -18.32 4.17
N PRO A 81 -8.16 -19.41 4.97
CA PRO A 81 -9.23 -19.81 5.88
C PRO A 81 -9.61 -18.75 6.94
N ASP A 82 -8.70 -17.84 7.27
CA ASP A 82 -8.94 -16.72 8.18
C ASP A 82 -9.64 -15.52 7.51
N GLY A 83 -9.90 -15.61 6.20
CA GLY A 83 -10.54 -14.57 5.40
C GLY A 83 -9.57 -13.53 4.82
N THR A 84 -8.26 -13.61 5.11
CA THR A 84 -7.29 -12.69 4.51
C THR A 84 -7.08 -12.98 3.02
N PRO A 85 -6.82 -11.97 2.17
CA PRO A 85 -6.59 -12.19 0.74
C PRO A 85 -5.38 -13.11 0.49
N LEU A 86 -5.59 -14.16 -0.31
CA LEU A 86 -4.53 -15.02 -0.84
C LEU A 86 -4.09 -14.52 -2.21
N GLU A 87 -5.06 -14.17 -3.05
CA GLU A 87 -4.83 -13.68 -4.42
C GLU A 87 -5.67 -12.43 -4.67
N THR A 88 -5.02 -11.39 -5.20
CA THR A 88 -5.67 -10.13 -5.60
C THR A 88 -5.32 -9.80 -7.04
N ASP A 89 -6.33 -9.56 -7.88
CA ASP A 89 -6.13 -8.99 -9.21
C ASP A 89 -6.18 -7.46 -9.13
N TRP A 90 -5.39 -6.82 -9.96
CA TRP A 90 -5.29 -5.37 -10.14
C TRP A 90 -5.46 -5.01 -11.60
N ARG A 91 -6.12 -3.88 -11.87
CA ARG A 91 -6.20 -3.34 -13.23
C ARG A 91 -6.50 -1.85 -13.25
N GLY A 92 -6.29 -1.25 -14.41
CA GLY A 92 -6.84 0.05 -14.76
C GLY A 92 -5.75 1.09 -14.98
N PRO A 93 -6.16 2.32 -15.31
CA PRO A 93 -5.21 3.36 -15.57
C PRO A 93 -4.66 3.99 -14.29
N LEU A 94 -3.36 4.22 -14.30
CA LEU A 94 -2.65 4.98 -13.28
C LEU A 94 -1.52 5.74 -13.96
N VAL A 95 -1.53 7.07 -13.88
CA VAL A 95 -0.46 7.90 -14.45
C VAL A 95 0.10 8.76 -13.33
N VAL A 96 1.42 8.80 -13.21
CA VAL A 96 2.11 9.45 -12.10
C VAL A 96 3.12 10.46 -12.61
N SER A 97 3.14 11.65 -12.01
CA SER A 97 4.22 12.62 -12.16
C SER A 97 5.24 12.42 -11.05
N TYR A 98 6.50 12.23 -11.43
CA TYR A 98 7.63 12.21 -10.53
C TYR A 98 8.42 13.51 -10.66
N THR A 99 8.61 14.23 -9.55
CA THR A 99 9.32 15.51 -9.54
C THR A 99 10.49 15.48 -8.57
N ASN A 100 11.69 15.80 -9.05
CA ASN A 100 12.85 16.03 -8.20
C ASN A 100 12.64 17.30 -7.37
N VAL A 101 12.53 17.18 -6.06
CA VAL A 101 12.19 18.31 -5.17
C VAL A 101 13.27 19.40 -5.13
N ASN A 102 14.51 19.06 -5.48
CA ASN A 102 15.62 20.01 -5.45
C ASN A 102 15.72 20.84 -6.73
N THR A 103 15.41 20.24 -7.89
CA THR A 103 15.62 20.87 -9.20
C THR A 103 14.31 21.30 -9.88
N GLY A 104 13.17 20.77 -9.44
CA GLY A 104 11.87 20.96 -10.09
C GLY A 104 11.73 20.22 -11.42
N LYS A 105 12.71 19.39 -11.80
CA LYS A 105 12.60 18.54 -13.00
C LYS A 105 11.54 17.48 -12.77
N SER A 106 10.66 17.26 -13.75
CA SER A 106 9.58 16.30 -13.67
C SER A 106 9.51 15.41 -14.90
N ILE A 107 9.04 14.18 -14.69
CA ILE A 107 8.66 13.24 -15.75
C ILE A 107 7.31 12.62 -15.39
N ILE A 108 6.53 12.27 -16.40
CA ILE A 108 5.25 11.59 -16.25
C ILE A 108 5.43 10.17 -16.77
N GLU A 109 5.03 9.20 -15.95
CA GLU A 109 5.10 7.79 -16.28
C GLU A 109 3.71 7.17 -16.26
N ASP A 110 3.47 6.31 -17.24
CA ASP A 110 2.27 5.48 -17.31
C ASP A 110 2.50 4.19 -16.51
N LEU A 111 1.68 4.00 -15.48
CA LEU A 111 1.62 2.79 -14.65
C LEU A 111 0.33 2.00 -14.92
N SER A 112 -0.39 2.31 -16.00
CA SER A 112 -1.60 1.61 -16.39
C SER A 112 -1.28 0.16 -16.75
N GLY A 113 -2.11 -0.75 -16.27
CA GLY A 113 -1.83 -2.16 -16.49
C GLY A 113 -2.74 -3.14 -15.78
N THR A 114 -2.28 -4.38 -15.79
CA THR A 114 -2.84 -5.50 -15.05
C THR A 114 -1.74 -6.19 -14.24
N ALA A 115 -2.07 -6.55 -13.01
CA ALA A 115 -1.17 -7.28 -12.13
C ALA A 115 -1.91 -8.21 -11.20
N GLN A 116 -1.20 -9.20 -10.68
CA GLN A 116 -1.70 -10.18 -9.72
C GLN A 116 -0.75 -10.19 -8.53
N PHE A 117 -1.32 -10.20 -7.33
CA PHE A 117 -0.56 -10.35 -6.10
C PHE A 117 -0.95 -11.64 -5.40
N TYR A 118 0.04 -12.48 -5.15
CA TYR A 118 -0.05 -13.72 -4.40
C TYR A 118 0.58 -13.51 -3.03
N ALA A 119 -0.24 -13.35 -2.00
CA ALA A 119 0.21 -13.16 -0.63
C ALA A 119 0.69 -14.50 -0.05
N SER A 120 1.76 -14.48 0.74
CA SER A 120 2.22 -15.61 1.54
C SER A 120 1.85 -15.41 3.03
N PRO A 121 1.65 -16.49 3.82
CA PRO A 121 1.23 -16.36 5.21
C PRO A 121 2.25 -15.67 6.13
N ASP A 122 3.51 -15.59 5.70
CA ASP A 122 4.60 -14.92 6.43
C ASP A 122 4.65 -13.41 6.18
N GLY A 123 3.73 -12.87 5.38
CA GLY A 123 3.66 -11.46 5.00
C GLY A 123 4.51 -11.10 3.77
N SER A 124 5.21 -12.06 3.18
CA SER A 124 5.81 -11.88 1.85
C SER A 124 4.76 -12.03 0.74
N GLY A 125 5.14 -11.77 -0.50
CA GLY A 125 4.28 -12.07 -1.63
C GLY A 125 4.99 -11.99 -2.97
N THR A 126 4.30 -12.46 -3.99
CA THR A 126 4.76 -12.44 -5.38
C THR A 126 3.82 -11.58 -6.21
N TRP A 127 4.39 -10.69 -7.00
CA TRP A 127 3.69 -9.94 -8.02
C TRP A 127 3.97 -10.52 -9.40
N VAL A 128 2.93 -10.58 -10.20
CA VAL A 128 2.99 -10.91 -11.62
C VAL A 128 2.30 -9.77 -12.37
N SER A 129 3.06 -8.98 -13.11
CA SER A 129 2.55 -7.89 -13.95
C SER A 129 2.66 -8.27 -15.42
N GLN A 130 1.72 -7.82 -16.25
CA GLN A 130 1.76 -7.97 -17.71
C GLN A 130 2.11 -6.68 -18.44
N ASP A 131 2.00 -5.53 -17.76
CA ASP A 131 2.01 -4.20 -18.37
C ASP A 131 3.02 -3.29 -17.65
N HIS A 132 2.57 -2.20 -17.01
CA HIS A 132 3.44 -1.29 -16.29
C HIS A 132 3.39 -1.54 -14.78
N PHE A 133 4.52 -1.38 -14.10
CA PHE A 133 4.58 -1.48 -12.64
C PHE A 133 5.63 -0.57 -12.02
N GLY A 134 5.25 0.25 -11.04
CA GLY A 134 6.17 1.11 -10.29
C GLY A 134 6.79 0.39 -9.09
N LEU A 135 8.12 0.45 -8.94
CA LEU A 135 8.86 -0.19 -7.85
C LEU A 135 9.83 0.76 -7.17
N THR A 136 9.88 0.69 -5.85
CA THR A 136 10.93 1.33 -5.06
C THR A 136 11.88 0.27 -4.52
N ILE A 137 13.17 0.39 -4.85
CA ILE A 137 14.23 -0.47 -4.33
C ILE A 137 15.07 0.34 -3.35
N ALA A 138 15.02 -0.05 -2.08
CA ALA A 138 15.76 0.62 -1.01
C ALA A 138 17.27 0.36 -1.07
N PRO A 139 18.11 1.30 -0.58
CA PRO A 139 19.54 1.06 -0.38
C PRO A 139 19.81 -0.18 0.48
N GLY A 140 20.85 -0.92 0.09
CA GLY A 140 21.24 -2.15 0.79
C GLY A 140 20.39 -3.38 0.42
N ASN A 141 19.49 -3.26 -0.56
CA ASN A 141 18.88 -4.44 -1.18
C ASN A 141 19.99 -5.36 -1.74
N PRO A 142 20.03 -6.65 -1.37
CA PRO A 142 21.11 -7.55 -1.78
C PRO A 142 20.99 -8.05 -3.24
N TYR A 143 19.85 -7.83 -3.88
CA TYR A 143 19.53 -8.37 -5.21
C TYR A 143 19.63 -7.31 -6.30
N HIS A 144 19.26 -6.06 -5.99
CA HIS A 144 19.11 -4.99 -6.98
C HIS A 144 19.71 -3.68 -6.49
N ALA A 145 20.15 -2.84 -7.43
CA ALA A 145 20.59 -1.48 -7.11
C ALA A 145 19.41 -0.65 -6.57
N ALA A 146 19.71 0.27 -5.65
CA ALA A 146 18.71 1.19 -5.13
C ALA A 146 18.21 2.11 -6.24
N GLY A 147 16.91 2.39 -6.24
CA GLY A 147 16.31 3.26 -7.24
C GLY A 147 14.79 3.24 -7.22
N LEU A 148 14.21 4.13 -8.02
CA LEU A 148 12.79 4.18 -8.33
C LEU A 148 12.64 3.75 -9.78
N TYR A 149 11.95 2.64 -10.00
CA TYR A 149 11.87 1.98 -11.29
C TYR A 149 10.44 1.90 -11.80
N VAL A 150 10.29 2.00 -13.11
CA VAL A 150 9.06 1.60 -13.81
C VAL A 150 9.42 0.40 -14.69
N LEU A 151 8.76 -0.72 -14.43
CA LEU A 151 8.83 -1.90 -15.29
C LEU A 151 7.79 -1.76 -16.39
N THR A 152 8.16 -2.19 -17.61
CA THR A 152 7.26 -2.21 -18.76
C THR A 152 7.29 -3.60 -19.40
N GLY A 153 6.10 -4.15 -19.64
CA GLY A 153 5.89 -5.51 -20.12
C GLY A 153 5.86 -6.53 -18.98
N PRO A 154 5.87 -7.83 -19.32
CA PRO A 154 5.77 -8.89 -18.32
C PRO A 154 6.89 -8.83 -17.26
N ALA A 155 6.50 -8.91 -16.00
CA ALA A 155 7.43 -8.92 -14.88
C ALA A 155 6.95 -9.82 -13.73
N VAL A 156 7.90 -10.46 -13.05
CA VAL A 156 7.67 -11.26 -11.85
C VAL A 156 8.68 -10.83 -10.79
N PHE A 157 8.19 -10.46 -9.62
CA PHE A 157 9.05 -10.08 -8.50
C PHE A 157 8.43 -10.50 -7.17
N THR A 158 9.27 -10.67 -6.16
CA THR A 158 8.84 -10.94 -4.79
C THR A 158 9.09 -9.73 -3.91
N VAL A 159 8.27 -9.62 -2.86
CA VAL A 159 8.47 -8.69 -1.76
C VAL A 159 8.49 -9.51 -0.49
N SER A 160 9.61 -9.50 0.23
CA SER A 160 9.71 -10.15 1.54
C SER A 160 8.84 -9.44 2.58
N ALA A 161 8.58 -10.09 3.72
CA ALA A 161 7.88 -9.47 4.84
C ALA A 161 8.57 -8.18 5.38
N ALA A 162 9.88 -8.03 5.14
CA ALA A 162 10.63 -6.82 5.50
C ALA A 162 10.61 -5.73 4.40
N GLY A 163 9.93 -5.97 3.28
CA GLY A 163 9.86 -5.05 2.15
C GLY A 163 11.03 -5.15 1.16
N THR A 164 11.96 -6.09 1.32
CA THR A 164 13.01 -6.34 0.32
C THR A 164 12.40 -6.88 -0.96
N VAL A 165 12.67 -6.21 -2.08
CA VAL A 165 12.20 -6.57 -3.42
C VAL A 165 13.24 -7.45 -4.11
N ASP A 166 12.81 -8.53 -4.75
CA ASP A 166 13.65 -9.32 -5.68
C ASP A 166 12.92 -9.52 -7.01
N ILE A 167 13.41 -8.86 -8.06
CA ILE A 167 12.91 -9.02 -9.43
C ILE A 167 13.49 -10.29 -10.03
N LEU A 168 12.61 -11.27 -10.25
CA LEU A 168 12.96 -12.59 -10.76
C LEU A 168 12.99 -12.62 -12.29
N ALA A 169 12.09 -11.86 -12.91
CA ALA A 169 12.00 -11.69 -14.36
C ALA A 169 11.39 -10.33 -14.70
N GLN A 170 11.86 -9.72 -15.78
CA GLN A 170 11.32 -8.47 -16.33
C GLN A 170 11.66 -8.39 -17.82
N ASP A 171 10.87 -7.63 -18.58
CA ASP A 171 11.19 -7.26 -19.96
C ASP A 171 12.00 -5.95 -19.99
N GLN A 172 11.34 -4.81 -19.77
CA GLN A 172 11.98 -3.49 -19.79
C GLN A 172 11.91 -2.80 -18.42
N SER A 173 12.88 -1.94 -18.15
CA SER A 173 12.88 -1.09 -16.94
C SER A 173 13.45 0.30 -17.21
N ALA A 174 12.77 1.32 -16.69
CA ALA A 174 13.25 2.70 -16.64
C ALA A 174 13.65 3.07 -15.21
N ASP A 175 14.79 3.77 -15.06
CA ASP A 175 15.26 4.32 -13.79
C ASP A 175 14.87 5.80 -13.68
N ILE A 176 13.88 6.07 -12.83
CA ILE A 176 13.30 7.39 -12.59
C ILE A 176 14.30 8.29 -11.87
N CYS A 177 15.11 7.75 -10.96
CA CYS A 177 16.15 8.53 -10.29
C CYS A 177 17.17 9.06 -11.31
N ARG A 178 17.60 8.20 -12.25
CA ARG A 178 18.50 8.61 -13.33
C ARG A 178 17.85 9.62 -14.26
N ALA A 179 16.60 9.41 -14.64
CA ALA A 179 15.88 10.34 -15.51
C ALA A 179 15.70 11.73 -14.88
N LEU A 180 15.56 11.81 -13.55
CA LEU A 180 15.38 13.03 -12.78
C LEU A 180 16.66 13.71 -12.28
N SER A 181 17.82 13.04 -12.41
CA SER A 181 19.13 13.61 -12.08
C SER A 181 19.58 14.72 -13.03
#